data_AF-A0A9E2TUD9-F1
#
_entry.id   AF-A0A9E2TUD9-F1
#
_cell.length_a   1.000
_cell.length_b   1.000
_cell.length_c   1.000
_cell.angle_alpha   90.00
_cell.angle_beta   90.00
_cell.angle_gamma   90.00
#
_symmetry.space_group_name_H-M   'P 1'
#
loop_
_entity.id
_entity.type
_entity.pdbx_description
1 polymer ?
#
loop_
_entity_poly.entity_id
_entity_poly.type
_entity_poly.pdbx_seq_one_letter_code
_entity_poly.pdbx_strand_id
1 'polypeptide(L)'
;MRVSLRWLLLLVWFYSNSQATSGPGIRSSEAWREAKYGKWGGPGVSSKPGPMDSILLSEYAPQNSLVIEETTIQKAKYPVIDVHAHVLARTPDEVDEWVRTMDEVGIKKSIVLTHTIGEEFGILAKLYLEPYPDRFILFCGISYDGLDEPGYSQRIVQELIACYEMGARGVGEITDKGAGINRTMDNPVHPNDPRFFDFWEQCGKLGIPVNFHIADHPSAWQPLDIYQERTPDYQHFNLHGKDILPYDELIGVFEAILEAHPRTNFIACHMANLGNDLTRLGGVMERYPNLYLDISARDYEIGRTPRAAFAFIEKYQKRIMYGSDMGREPKMYRAWWQLLETNDEFITGRVWWPYYGLGLSPKVLKNIYQKTASKVFDQWD
;
A
#
# COMPACT_ATOMS: atom_id res chain seq x y z
N MET A 1 -31.87 -7.21 -54.99
CA MET A 1 -31.70 -7.14 -53.52
C MET A 1 -31.38 -5.69 -53.14
N ARG A 2 -32.36 -4.95 -52.63
CA ARG A 2 -32.18 -3.59 -52.10
C ARG A 2 -32.26 -3.67 -50.59
N VAL A 3 -31.12 -3.61 -49.91
CA VAL A 3 -31.08 -3.45 -48.45
C VAL A 3 -31.42 -1.99 -48.14
N SER A 4 -32.46 -1.80 -47.33
CA SER A 4 -32.99 -0.51 -46.92
C SER A 4 -31.97 0.28 -46.11
N LEU A 5 -31.70 1.54 -46.54
CA LEU A 5 -30.84 2.53 -45.87
C LEU A 5 -31.25 2.83 -44.41
N ARG A 6 -32.43 2.36 -43.98
CA ARG A 6 -32.97 2.57 -42.63
C ARG A 6 -32.28 1.73 -41.54
N TRP A 7 -31.56 0.66 -41.91
CA TRP A 7 -30.83 -0.17 -40.95
C TRP A 7 -29.42 0.34 -40.63
N LEU A 8 -28.80 1.14 -41.51
CA LEU A 8 -27.47 1.70 -41.26
C LEU A 8 -27.49 2.86 -40.24
N LEU A 9 -28.57 3.64 -40.20
CA LEU A 9 -28.72 4.78 -39.28
C LEU A 9 -29.01 4.38 -37.83
N LEU A 10 -29.60 3.19 -37.60
CA LEU A 10 -29.82 2.66 -36.25
C LEU A 10 -28.54 2.11 -35.61
N LEU A 11 -27.61 1.59 -36.41
CA LEU A 11 -26.31 1.12 -35.93
C LEU A 11 -25.36 2.26 -35.55
N VAL A 12 -25.45 3.41 -36.24
CA VAL A 12 -24.65 4.60 -35.91
C VAL A 12 -25.14 5.28 -34.63
N TRP A 13 -26.43 5.21 -34.31
CA TRP A 13 -26.97 5.79 -33.07
C TRP A 13 -26.63 4.97 -31.82
N PHE A 14 -26.51 3.64 -31.95
CA PHE A 14 -26.09 2.78 -30.83
C PHE A 14 -24.59 2.87 -30.54
N TYR A 15 -23.75 3.21 -31.52
CA TYR A 15 -22.30 3.32 -31.33
C TYR A 15 -21.81 4.71 -30.90
N SER A 16 -22.64 5.75 -31.00
CA SER A 16 -22.26 7.12 -30.59
C SER A 16 -22.62 7.49 -29.15
N ASN A 17 -23.37 6.66 -28.42
CA ASN A 17 -23.82 6.93 -27.04
C ASN A 17 -23.27 5.98 -25.97
N SER A 18 -22.30 5.12 -26.30
CA SER A 18 -21.62 4.28 -25.30
C SER A 18 -20.34 4.90 -24.76
N GLN A 19 -20.20 6.23 -24.78
CA GLN A 19 -19.29 6.87 -23.85
C GLN A 19 -19.93 6.80 -22.47
N ALA A 20 -19.68 5.69 -21.77
CA ALA A 20 -19.75 5.68 -20.32
C ALA A 20 -18.81 6.80 -19.86
N THR A 21 -19.39 7.94 -19.53
CA THR A 21 -18.71 9.12 -19.01
C THR A 21 -18.22 8.79 -17.62
N SER A 22 -17.08 8.11 -17.53
CA SER A 22 -16.33 7.94 -16.29
C SER A 22 -15.59 9.23 -15.93
N GLY A 23 -16.34 10.34 -15.84
CA GLY A 23 -15.86 11.58 -15.24
C GLY A 23 -16.05 11.52 -13.72
N PRO A 24 -15.18 12.16 -12.92
CA PRO A 24 -15.21 12.10 -11.46
C PRO A 24 -16.54 12.57 -10.84
N GLY A 25 -17.34 13.39 -11.54
CA GLY A 25 -18.61 13.92 -11.03
C GLY A 25 -19.84 13.01 -11.13
N ILE A 26 -19.79 11.89 -11.89
CA ILE A 26 -20.99 11.06 -12.05
C ILE A 26 -21.22 10.14 -10.85
N ARG A 27 -20.15 9.60 -10.25
CA ARG A 27 -20.23 8.57 -9.19
C ARG A 27 -20.80 9.06 -7.84
N SER A 28 -21.09 10.35 -7.71
CA SER A 28 -21.58 11.01 -6.49
C SER A 28 -22.87 11.82 -6.71
N SER A 29 -23.68 11.45 -7.70
CA SER A 29 -24.96 12.13 -8.01
C SER A 29 -26.18 11.29 -7.64
N GLU A 30 -27.31 11.96 -7.38
CA GLU A 30 -28.61 11.29 -7.19
C GLU A 30 -29.00 10.46 -8.42
N ALA A 31 -28.68 10.96 -9.63
CA ALA A 31 -28.84 10.23 -10.88
C ALA A 31 -28.01 8.94 -10.93
N TRP A 32 -26.76 8.94 -10.44
CA TRP A 32 -25.96 7.72 -10.33
C TRP A 32 -26.52 6.75 -9.30
N ARG A 33 -27.01 7.25 -8.16
CA ARG A 33 -27.65 6.42 -7.14
C ARG A 33 -28.92 5.75 -7.68
N GLU A 34 -29.75 6.47 -8.41
CA GLU A 34 -30.92 5.90 -9.09
C GLU A 34 -30.50 4.89 -10.16
N ALA A 35 -29.51 5.21 -10.99
CA ALA A 35 -29.02 4.30 -12.04
C ALA A 35 -28.39 3.01 -11.49
N LYS A 36 -27.63 3.10 -10.39
CA LYS A 36 -26.91 1.97 -9.81
C LYS A 36 -27.81 1.07 -8.97
N TYR A 37 -28.70 1.64 -8.15
CA TYR A 37 -29.48 0.89 -7.18
C TYR A 37 -30.94 0.65 -7.60
N GLY A 38 -31.46 1.44 -8.55
CA GLY A 38 -32.82 1.32 -9.06
C GLY A 38 -33.92 1.35 -8.00
N LYS A 39 -35.16 1.06 -8.42
CA LYS A 39 -36.33 0.96 -7.53
C LYS A 39 -36.45 -0.37 -6.78
N TRP A 40 -35.68 -1.38 -7.18
CA TRP A 40 -35.80 -2.76 -6.68
C TRP A 40 -34.89 -3.06 -5.48
N GLY A 41 -33.85 -2.24 -5.25
CA GLY A 41 -32.86 -2.46 -4.19
C GLY A 41 -32.53 -1.26 -3.31
N GLY A 42 -32.66 -0.01 -3.80
CA GLY A 42 -32.22 1.18 -3.05
C GLY A 42 -30.72 1.14 -2.67
N PRO A 43 -30.14 2.21 -2.11
CA PRO A 43 -28.73 2.20 -1.68
C PRO A 43 -28.46 1.29 -0.47
N GLY A 44 -29.45 0.53 0.01
CA GLY A 44 -29.35 -0.27 1.22
C GLY A 44 -30.69 -0.41 1.96
N VAL A 45 -30.56 -0.51 3.29
CA VAL A 45 -31.58 -0.82 4.31
C VAL A 45 -32.97 -0.25 3.99
N SER A 46 -34.01 -1.07 4.22
CA SER A 46 -35.41 -0.67 4.03
C SER A 46 -35.70 0.65 4.75
N SER A 47 -36.38 1.58 4.07
CA SER A 47 -36.86 2.84 4.67
C SER A 47 -38.09 2.66 5.58
N LYS A 48 -38.55 1.41 5.77
CA LYS A 48 -39.65 1.11 6.69
C LYS A 48 -39.15 1.22 8.12
N PRO A 49 -39.95 1.81 9.04
CA PRO A 49 -39.57 1.88 10.45
C PRO A 49 -39.28 0.50 11.03
N GLY A 50 -38.24 0.40 11.85
CA GLY A 50 -37.84 -0.86 12.47
C GLY A 50 -36.62 -0.74 13.39
N PRO A 51 -36.15 -1.85 13.97
CA PRO A 51 -35.03 -1.84 14.92
C PRO A 51 -33.73 -1.23 14.39
N MET A 52 -33.54 -1.23 13.06
CA MET A 52 -32.38 -0.61 12.42
C MET A 52 -32.37 0.93 12.51
N ASP A 53 -33.49 1.57 12.83
CA ASP A 53 -33.57 3.03 13.01
C ASP A 53 -32.76 3.52 14.23
N SER A 54 -32.47 2.62 15.19
CA SER A 54 -31.73 2.95 16.41
C SER A 54 -30.38 2.25 16.53
N ILE A 55 -30.02 1.34 15.62
CA ILE A 55 -28.72 0.66 15.63
C ILE A 55 -27.69 1.57 14.96
N LEU A 56 -26.61 1.89 15.69
CA LEU A 56 -25.52 2.70 15.13
C LEU A 56 -24.71 1.88 14.13
N LEU A 57 -24.20 2.54 13.08
CA LEU A 57 -23.32 1.89 12.10
C LEU A 57 -22.06 1.30 12.76
N SER A 58 -21.55 1.92 13.82
CA SER A 58 -20.42 1.42 14.62
C SER A 58 -20.74 0.15 15.42
N GLU A 59 -22.02 -0.16 15.64
CA GLU A 59 -22.50 -1.35 16.34
C GLU A 59 -23.00 -2.43 15.37
N TYR A 60 -23.06 -2.13 14.07
CA TYR A 60 -23.55 -3.03 13.05
C TYR A 60 -22.54 -4.14 12.75
N ALA A 61 -22.80 -5.34 13.28
CA ALA A 61 -21.96 -6.52 13.11
C ALA A 61 -22.82 -7.73 12.68
N PRO A 62 -23.25 -7.81 11.41
CA PRO A 62 -24.10 -8.90 10.94
C PRO A 62 -23.33 -10.22 10.93
N GLN A 63 -23.98 -11.29 11.41
CA GLN A 63 -23.47 -12.64 11.17
C GLN A 63 -23.78 -13.06 9.74
N ASN A 64 -22.79 -13.63 9.05
CA ASN A 64 -23.03 -14.19 7.73
C ASN A 64 -24.00 -15.38 7.84
N SER A 65 -25.05 -15.38 7.01
CA SER A 65 -26.05 -16.46 6.99
C SER A 65 -25.67 -17.61 6.07
N LEU A 66 -24.63 -17.43 5.25
CA LEU A 66 -24.11 -18.48 4.38
C LEU A 66 -23.36 -19.52 5.22
N VAL A 67 -23.61 -20.80 4.94
CA VAL A 67 -22.82 -21.91 5.50
C VAL A 67 -21.67 -22.18 4.54
N ILE A 68 -20.50 -21.65 4.89
CA ILE A 68 -19.28 -21.70 4.08
C ILE A 68 -18.12 -22.24 4.91
N GLU A 69 -17.06 -22.67 4.21
CA GLU A 69 -15.82 -23.06 4.85
C GLU A 69 -15.09 -21.81 5.41
N GLU A 70 -14.53 -21.96 6.61
CA GLU A 70 -13.70 -20.94 7.26
C GLU A 70 -12.40 -21.59 7.73
N THR A 71 -11.29 -21.12 7.16
CA THR A 71 -9.97 -21.71 7.38
C THR A 71 -9.15 -20.84 8.32
N THR A 72 -8.73 -21.40 9.45
CA THR A 72 -7.76 -20.75 10.33
C THR A 72 -6.34 -21.21 10.02
N ILE A 73 -5.52 -20.33 9.47
CA ILE A 73 -4.09 -20.61 9.24
C ILE A 73 -3.28 -20.08 10.41
N GLN A 74 -2.60 -20.97 11.13
CA GLN A 74 -1.79 -20.59 12.30
C GLN A 74 -0.42 -20.02 11.92
N LYS A 75 0.16 -20.54 10.84
CA LYS A 75 1.52 -20.26 10.37
C LYS A 75 1.55 -20.26 8.84
N ALA A 76 2.25 -19.30 8.24
CA ALA A 76 2.40 -19.18 6.80
C ALA A 76 2.92 -20.49 6.17
N LYS A 77 2.42 -20.81 4.97
CA LYS A 77 2.80 -22.02 4.24
C LYS A 77 4.26 -22.04 3.78
N TYR A 78 4.86 -20.87 3.62
CA TYR A 78 6.29 -20.69 3.32
C TYR A 78 6.86 -19.57 4.20
N PRO A 79 8.18 -19.58 4.48
CA PRO A 79 8.82 -18.51 5.25
C PRO A 79 8.60 -17.13 4.60
N VAL A 80 8.22 -16.14 5.39
CA VAL A 80 7.85 -14.80 4.90
C VAL A 80 8.86 -13.74 5.34
N ILE A 81 9.16 -12.81 4.45
CA ILE A 81 9.85 -11.56 4.75
C ILE A 81 8.77 -10.47 4.79
N ASP A 82 8.55 -9.90 5.97
CA ASP A 82 7.67 -8.74 6.13
C ASP A 82 8.45 -7.47 5.81
N VAL A 83 8.27 -6.93 4.60
CA VAL A 83 9.07 -5.80 4.11
C VAL A 83 8.61 -4.44 4.62
N HIS A 84 7.51 -4.40 5.38
CA HIS A 84 6.91 -3.15 5.85
C HIS A 84 6.13 -3.40 7.14
N ALA A 85 6.75 -3.12 8.28
CA ALA A 85 6.11 -3.19 9.59
C ALA A 85 6.17 -1.83 10.29
N HIS A 86 5.03 -1.39 10.85
CA HIS A 86 4.94 -0.17 11.66
C HIS A 86 4.95 -0.51 13.14
N VAL A 87 6.08 -1.08 13.58
CA VAL A 87 6.38 -1.34 14.98
C VAL A 87 7.87 -1.13 15.21
N LEU A 88 8.20 -0.46 16.32
CA LEU A 88 9.57 -0.23 16.74
C LEU A 88 9.71 -0.69 18.19
N ALA A 89 10.19 -1.92 18.37
CA ALA A 89 10.71 -2.35 19.66
C ALA A 89 11.92 -1.49 20.06
N ARG A 90 11.95 -1.06 21.32
CA ARG A 90 12.99 -0.21 21.91
C ARG A 90 13.73 -0.91 23.06
N THR A 91 13.36 -2.13 23.40
CA THR A 91 13.99 -2.93 24.46
C THR A 91 14.31 -4.35 23.99
N PRO A 92 15.30 -5.05 24.60
CA PRO A 92 15.60 -6.44 24.26
C PRO A 92 14.40 -7.37 24.40
N ASP A 93 13.62 -7.23 25.48
CA ASP A 93 12.44 -8.07 25.73
C ASP A 93 11.38 -7.93 24.64
N GLU A 94 11.19 -6.71 24.12
CA GLU A 94 10.30 -6.46 22.98
C GLU A 94 10.86 -7.10 21.71
N VAL A 95 12.17 -7.03 21.43
CA VAL A 95 12.76 -7.71 20.26
C VAL A 95 12.57 -9.23 20.37
N ASP A 96 12.85 -9.82 21.54
CA ASP A 96 12.66 -11.24 21.81
C ASP A 96 11.20 -11.69 21.63
N GLU A 97 10.25 -10.88 22.11
CA GLU A 97 8.82 -11.15 21.92
C GLU A 97 8.44 -11.09 20.44
N TRP A 98 9.02 -10.16 19.67
CA TRP A 98 8.74 -10.07 18.24
C TRP A 98 9.24 -11.32 17.54
N VAL A 99 10.47 -11.76 17.84
CA VAL A 99 11.04 -13.00 17.30
C VAL A 99 10.18 -14.22 17.63
N ARG A 100 9.63 -14.32 18.85
CA ARG A 100 8.68 -15.40 19.22
C ARG A 100 7.44 -15.37 18.33
N THR A 101 6.83 -14.22 18.11
CA THR A 101 5.67 -14.10 17.21
C THR A 101 6.06 -14.45 15.77
N MET A 102 7.22 -14.00 15.29
CA MET A 102 7.72 -14.31 13.96
C MET A 102 7.84 -15.83 13.76
N ASP A 103 8.40 -16.55 14.73
CA ASP A 103 8.52 -18.00 14.70
C ASP A 103 7.16 -18.71 14.72
N GLU A 104 6.21 -18.20 15.52
CA GLU A 104 4.85 -18.72 15.65
C GLU A 104 4.09 -18.64 14.31
N VAL A 105 4.16 -17.49 13.63
CA VAL A 105 3.33 -17.22 12.44
C VAL A 105 4.05 -17.40 11.10
N GLY A 106 5.35 -17.70 11.11
CA GLY A 106 6.14 -18.03 9.91
C GLY A 106 6.85 -16.85 9.25
N ILE A 107 7.07 -15.76 9.98
CA ILE A 107 7.94 -14.67 9.52
C ILE A 107 9.42 -15.07 9.73
N LYS A 108 10.16 -15.15 8.63
CA LYS A 108 11.61 -15.36 8.62
C LYS A 108 12.36 -14.08 9.00
N LYS A 109 12.07 -12.98 8.30
CA LYS A 109 12.70 -11.67 8.50
C LYS A 109 11.66 -10.56 8.52
N SER A 110 11.93 -9.49 9.25
CA SER A 110 11.14 -8.25 9.22
C SER A 110 12.02 -7.05 8.91
N ILE A 111 11.51 -6.13 8.10
CA ILE A 111 12.14 -4.84 7.88
C ILE A 111 11.62 -3.85 8.93
N VAL A 112 12.55 -3.18 9.60
CA VAL A 112 12.27 -2.16 10.61
C VAL A 112 12.57 -0.80 10.00
N LEU A 113 11.50 -0.03 9.78
CA LEU A 113 11.58 1.36 9.33
C LEU A 113 11.87 2.24 10.55
N THR A 114 13.15 2.52 10.83
CA THR A 114 13.50 3.18 12.10
C THR A 114 13.14 4.66 12.10
N HIS A 115 13.15 5.30 10.91
CA HIS A 115 13.08 6.75 10.73
C HIS A 115 14.20 7.54 11.43
N THR A 116 15.24 6.85 11.91
CA THR A 116 16.35 7.44 12.65
C THR A 116 17.63 7.48 11.82
N ILE A 117 18.54 8.36 12.24
CA ILE A 117 19.88 8.54 11.69
C ILE A 117 20.89 8.66 12.84
N GLY A 118 22.17 8.77 12.53
CA GLY A 118 23.23 9.04 13.51
C GLY A 118 23.27 8.07 14.70
N GLU A 119 23.47 8.63 15.90
CA GLU A 119 23.61 7.86 17.13
C GLU A 119 22.36 7.02 17.45
N GLU A 120 21.16 7.56 17.24
CA GLU A 120 19.91 6.83 17.51
C GLU A 120 19.79 5.61 16.59
N PHE A 121 20.16 5.75 15.31
CA PHE A 121 20.23 4.59 14.40
C PHE A 121 21.22 3.54 14.91
N GLY A 122 22.42 3.96 15.34
CA GLY A 122 23.44 3.05 15.87
C GLY A 122 22.97 2.27 17.11
N ILE A 123 22.19 2.88 18.00
CA ILE A 123 21.60 2.22 19.17
C ILE A 123 20.60 1.13 18.73
N LEU A 124 19.71 1.46 17.80
CA LEU A 124 18.74 0.50 17.27
C LEU A 124 19.42 -0.62 16.49
N ALA A 125 20.44 -0.31 15.69
CA ALA A 125 21.21 -1.31 14.96
C ALA A 125 21.80 -2.37 15.89
N LYS A 126 22.41 -1.96 17.01
CA LYS A 126 22.92 -2.90 18.01
C LYS A 126 21.80 -3.71 18.67
N LEU A 127 20.71 -3.04 19.06
CA LEU A 127 19.58 -3.67 19.73
C LEU A 127 18.98 -4.83 18.92
N TYR A 128 18.87 -4.68 17.59
CA TYR A 128 18.27 -5.70 16.73
C TYR A 128 19.29 -6.68 16.15
N LEU A 129 20.42 -6.18 15.65
CA LEU A 129 21.32 -6.95 14.79
C LEU A 129 22.37 -7.75 15.58
N GLU A 130 22.74 -7.35 16.79
CA GLU A 130 23.64 -8.16 17.63
C GLU A 130 22.98 -9.47 18.12
N PRO A 131 21.76 -9.45 18.71
CA PRO A 131 21.11 -10.68 19.14
C PRO A 131 20.49 -11.48 17.98
N TYR A 132 20.03 -10.81 16.91
CA TYR A 132 19.27 -11.45 15.83
C TYR A 132 19.68 -10.95 14.43
N PRO A 133 20.94 -11.15 14.02
CA PRO A 133 21.47 -10.64 12.74
C PRO A 133 20.70 -11.13 11.51
N ASP A 134 20.13 -12.34 11.58
CA ASP A 134 19.42 -12.98 10.46
C ASP A 134 17.90 -12.78 10.50
N ARG A 135 17.36 -11.99 11.44
CA ARG A 135 15.91 -11.80 11.62
C ARG A 135 15.42 -10.41 11.25
N PHE A 136 16.29 -9.41 11.24
CA PHE A 136 15.90 -8.03 10.99
C PHE A 136 16.76 -7.37 9.92
N ILE A 137 16.13 -6.48 9.17
CA ILE A 137 16.80 -5.56 8.25
C ILE A 137 16.36 -4.17 8.66
N LEU A 138 17.30 -3.26 8.93
CA LEU A 138 16.97 -1.91 9.38
C LEU A 138 17.10 -0.92 8.24
N PHE A 139 16.10 -0.04 8.13
CA PHE A 139 16.10 1.10 7.22
C PHE A 139 16.32 2.37 8.03
N CYS A 140 17.20 3.25 7.57
CA CYS A 140 17.42 4.55 8.20
C CYS A 140 16.47 5.61 7.65
N GLY A 141 16.41 6.75 8.34
CA GLY A 141 15.70 7.95 7.92
C GLY A 141 16.51 8.88 7.03
N ILE A 142 16.01 10.10 6.88
CA ILE A 142 16.66 11.23 6.21
C ILE A 142 16.42 12.49 7.06
N SER A 143 17.42 13.36 7.18
CA SER A 143 17.26 14.66 7.85
C SER A 143 16.74 15.72 6.88
N TYR A 144 15.82 16.54 7.35
CA TYR A 144 15.32 17.73 6.66
C TYR A 144 15.88 19.04 7.26
N ASP A 145 16.85 18.94 8.17
CA ASP A 145 17.40 20.10 8.86
C ASP A 145 18.36 20.88 7.94
N GLY A 146 18.19 22.20 7.93
CA GLY A 146 19.03 23.09 7.12
C GLY A 146 18.86 22.87 5.61
N LEU A 147 17.65 22.56 5.14
CA LEU A 147 17.30 22.35 3.72
C LEU A 147 17.82 23.45 2.78
N ASP A 148 17.78 24.70 3.22
CA ASP A 148 18.20 25.86 2.43
C ASP A 148 19.68 26.24 2.65
N GLU A 149 20.40 25.53 3.52
CA GLU A 149 21.80 25.81 3.79
C GLU A 149 22.72 25.27 2.68
N PRO A 150 23.80 25.99 2.33
CA PRO A 150 24.81 25.49 1.40
C PRO A 150 25.35 24.11 1.82
N GLY A 151 25.44 23.20 0.85
CA GLY A 151 25.97 21.85 1.08
C GLY A 151 24.98 20.83 1.68
N TYR A 152 23.69 21.18 1.82
CA TYR A 152 22.65 20.26 2.33
C TYR A 152 22.69 18.88 1.66
N SER A 153 22.67 18.82 0.33
CA SER A 153 22.71 17.55 -0.42
C SER A 153 23.93 16.69 -0.08
N GLN A 154 25.11 17.31 0.09
CA GLN A 154 26.31 16.57 0.49
C GLN A 154 26.20 16.04 1.92
N ARG A 155 25.60 16.80 2.85
CA ARG A 155 25.44 16.37 4.25
C ARG A 155 24.55 15.15 4.37
N ILE A 156 23.38 15.16 3.73
CA ILE A 156 22.45 14.01 3.79
C ILE A 156 23.05 12.75 3.13
N VAL A 157 23.89 12.92 2.10
CA VAL A 157 24.62 11.81 1.47
C VAL A 157 25.66 11.22 2.43
N GLN A 158 26.39 12.05 3.18
CA GLN A 158 27.35 11.54 4.18
C GLN A 158 26.64 10.83 5.34
N GLU A 159 25.50 11.36 5.79
CA GLU A 159 24.69 10.72 6.83
C GLU A 159 24.15 9.35 6.39
N LEU A 160 23.72 9.23 5.12
CA LEU A 160 23.32 7.96 4.52
C LEU A 160 24.45 6.94 4.53
N ILE A 161 25.67 7.35 4.16
CA ILE A 161 26.85 6.49 4.17
C ILE A 161 27.16 6.03 5.60
N ALA A 162 27.10 6.93 6.58
CA ALA A 162 27.29 6.58 7.99
C ALA A 162 26.25 5.56 8.48
N CYS A 163 24.97 5.74 8.14
CA CYS A 163 23.91 4.77 8.45
C CYS A 163 24.17 3.41 7.78
N TYR A 164 24.61 3.39 6.53
CA TYR A 164 24.98 2.17 5.82
C TYR A 164 26.13 1.41 6.51
N GLU A 165 27.17 2.12 6.95
CA GLU A 165 28.29 1.57 7.72
C GLU A 165 27.85 1.01 9.08
N MET A 166 26.82 1.60 9.70
CA MET A 166 26.19 1.11 10.93
C MET A 166 25.26 -0.09 10.73
N GLY A 167 25.00 -0.50 9.48
CA GLY A 167 24.18 -1.68 9.16
C GLY A 167 22.85 -1.39 8.48
N ALA A 168 22.54 -0.15 8.11
CA ALA A 168 21.34 0.17 7.33
C ALA A 168 21.38 -0.53 5.96
N ARG A 169 20.26 -1.11 5.55
CA ARG A 169 20.10 -1.79 4.25
C ARG A 169 18.89 -1.28 3.46
N GLY A 170 18.51 -0.04 3.72
CA GLY A 170 17.46 0.69 3.02
C GLY A 170 17.23 2.05 3.66
N VAL A 171 16.43 2.87 2.98
CA VAL A 171 15.93 4.16 3.50
C VAL A 171 14.43 4.12 3.52
N GLY A 172 13.81 4.57 4.61
CA GLY A 172 12.36 4.79 4.66
C GLY A 172 11.73 4.56 6.03
N GLU A 173 10.41 4.68 6.12
CA GLU A 173 9.50 5.10 5.04
C GLU A 173 9.65 6.61 4.77
N ILE A 174 9.83 6.98 3.50
CA ILE A 174 9.77 8.38 3.06
C ILE A 174 8.33 8.68 2.66
N THR A 175 7.66 9.52 3.45
CA THR A 175 6.24 9.81 3.31
C THR A 175 6.00 11.21 2.72
N ASP A 176 5.19 11.30 1.67
CA ASP A 176 4.63 12.57 1.19
C ASP A 176 3.14 12.41 0.87
N LYS A 177 2.31 13.13 1.63
CA LYS A 177 0.84 13.14 1.46
C LYS A 177 0.33 14.47 0.89
N GLY A 178 1.21 15.26 0.27
CA GLY A 178 0.90 16.53 -0.36
C GLY A 178 1.51 17.75 0.33
N ALA A 179 1.96 17.60 1.57
CA ALA A 179 2.61 18.66 2.37
C ALA A 179 4.16 18.56 2.34
N GLY A 180 4.72 17.81 1.41
CA GLY A 180 6.16 17.59 1.29
C GLY A 180 6.69 16.55 2.28
N ILE A 181 7.86 15.99 1.95
CA ILE A 181 8.54 15.01 2.82
C ILE A 181 9.12 15.65 4.08
N ASN A 182 9.34 16.97 4.04
CA ASN A 182 9.72 17.78 5.20
C ASN A 182 8.56 18.09 6.15
N ARG A 183 7.34 17.65 5.84
CA ARG A 183 6.14 17.74 6.70
C ARG A 183 5.78 19.16 7.14
N THR A 184 5.98 20.16 6.28
CA THR A 184 5.57 21.54 6.51
C THR A 184 4.69 22.06 5.37
N MET A 185 3.57 22.71 5.72
CA MET A 185 2.66 23.29 4.74
C MET A 185 3.13 24.65 4.21
N ASP A 186 3.99 25.36 4.94
CA ASP A 186 4.40 26.72 4.55
C ASP A 186 5.43 26.75 3.42
N ASN A 187 6.19 25.65 3.26
CA ASN A 187 7.17 25.47 2.19
C ASN A 187 7.39 23.96 1.95
N PRO A 188 6.41 23.26 1.36
CA PRO A 188 6.50 21.83 1.14
C PRO A 188 7.62 21.53 0.13
N VAL A 189 8.51 20.61 0.49
CA VAL A 189 9.54 20.10 -0.41
C VAL A 189 9.20 18.65 -0.74
N HIS A 190 9.05 18.36 -2.02
CA HIS A 190 8.65 17.05 -2.52
C HIS A 190 9.88 16.19 -2.86
N PRO A 191 9.74 14.85 -2.90
CA PRO A 191 10.91 13.99 -3.07
C PRO A 191 11.55 14.06 -4.47
N ASN A 192 10.89 14.68 -5.46
CA ASN A 192 11.49 15.01 -6.76
C ASN A 192 12.24 16.36 -6.78
N ASP A 193 12.42 17.01 -5.63
CA ASP A 193 13.27 18.21 -5.53
C ASP A 193 14.74 17.85 -5.79
N PRO A 194 15.47 18.60 -6.65
CA PRO A 194 16.87 18.34 -6.99
C PRO A 194 17.81 18.21 -5.79
N ARG A 195 17.48 18.81 -4.64
CA ARG A 195 18.25 18.72 -3.40
C ARG A 195 18.45 17.27 -2.93
N PHE A 196 17.53 16.36 -3.28
CA PHE A 196 17.57 14.96 -2.87
C PHE A 196 18.14 14.01 -3.92
N PHE A 197 18.41 14.47 -5.15
CA PHE A 197 18.81 13.58 -6.25
C PHE A 197 20.11 12.82 -5.97
N ASP A 198 21.11 13.50 -5.40
CA ASP A 198 22.37 12.84 -5.03
C ASP A 198 22.16 11.78 -3.93
N PHE A 199 21.18 11.99 -3.05
CA PHE A 199 20.82 11.03 -2.00
C PHE A 199 20.17 9.77 -2.60
N TRP A 200 19.20 9.92 -3.50
CA TRP A 200 18.55 8.80 -4.19
C TRP A 200 19.53 8.03 -5.08
N GLU A 201 20.42 8.74 -5.77
CA GLU A 201 21.48 8.13 -6.58
C GLU A 201 22.49 7.39 -5.69
N GLN A 202 22.82 7.93 -4.52
CA GLN A 202 23.71 7.27 -3.58
C GLN A 202 23.09 5.97 -3.03
N CYS A 203 21.78 5.91 -2.79
CA CYS A 203 21.09 4.67 -2.45
C CYS A 203 21.32 3.59 -3.52
N GLY A 204 21.18 3.95 -4.80
CA GLY A 204 21.47 3.06 -5.93
C GLY A 204 22.92 2.60 -6.00
N LYS A 205 23.89 3.49 -5.73
CA LYS A 205 25.33 3.15 -5.67
C LYS A 205 25.67 2.19 -4.54
N LEU A 206 25.02 2.33 -3.39
CA LEU A 206 25.15 1.43 -2.24
C LEU A 206 24.34 0.13 -2.40
N GLY A 207 23.52 0.04 -3.44
CA GLY A 207 22.63 -1.10 -3.71
C GLY A 207 21.42 -1.18 -2.78
N ILE A 208 21.18 -0.19 -1.91
CA ILE A 208 20.06 -0.20 -0.95
C ILE A 208 18.80 0.42 -1.56
N PRO A 209 17.61 -0.16 -1.31
CA PRO A 209 16.36 0.40 -1.81
C PRO A 209 15.86 1.59 -0.98
N VAL A 210 14.95 2.36 -1.56
CA VAL A 210 14.20 3.41 -0.87
C VAL A 210 12.73 3.01 -0.81
N ASN A 211 12.14 3.00 0.39
CA ASN A 211 10.71 2.77 0.60
C ASN A 211 9.96 4.11 0.61
N PHE A 212 8.92 4.22 -0.21
CA PHE A 212 8.14 5.43 -0.43
C PHE A 212 6.65 5.22 -0.17
N HIS A 213 6.09 6.14 0.62
CA HIS A 213 4.66 6.32 0.83
C HIS A 213 4.24 7.65 0.21
N ILE A 214 3.91 7.60 -1.08
CA ILE A 214 3.46 8.76 -1.83
C ILE A 214 1.95 8.74 -1.96
N ALA A 215 1.32 9.85 -1.61
CA ALA A 215 -0.11 10.02 -1.47
C ALA A 215 -0.74 9.11 -0.40
N ASP A 216 -2.05 8.95 -0.49
CA ASP A 216 -2.89 8.02 0.25
C ASP A 216 -3.94 7.50 -0.73
N HIS A 217 -4.87 6.64 -0.30
CA HIS A 217 -6.01 6.27 -1.14
C HIS A 217 -6.70 7.53 -1.73
N PRO A 218 -7.03 7.58 -3.04
CA PRO A 218 -7.51 8.79 -3.71
C PRO A 218 -8.77 9.42 -3.08
N SER A 219 -9.54 8.64 -2.32
CA SER A 219 -10.67 9.17 -1.53
C SER A 219 -10.26 10.21 -0.49
N ALA A 220 -9.00 10.24 -0.04
CA ALA A 220 -8.51 11.26 0.88
C ALA A 220 -8.57 12.67 0.27
N TRP A 221 -8.62 12.80 -1.06
CA TRP A 221 -8.80 14.09 -1.75
C TRP A 221 -10.28 14.36 -2.12
N GLN A 222 -11.22 13.54 -1.67
CA GLN A 222 -12.65 13.67 -1.95
C GLN A 222 -13.43 14.13 -0.71
N PRO A 223 -14.56 14.86 -0.87
CA PRO A 223 -15.38 15.25 0.27
C PRO A 223 -15.84 14.06 1.11
N LEU A 224 -15.90 14.25 2.43
CA LEU A 224 -16.56 13.31 3.33
C LEU A 224 -18.07 13.41 3.15
N ASP A 225 -18.64 12.44 2.44
CA ASP A 225 -20.07 12.38 2.17
C ASP A 225 -20.60 10.93 2.15
N ILE A 226 -21.88 10.79 1.82
CA ILE A 226 -22.57 9.50 1.72
C ILE A 226 -22.23 8.71 0.45
N TYR A 227 -21.45 9.27 -0.47
CA TYR A 227 -21.03 8.65 -1.73
C TYR A 227 -19.61 8.08 -1.64
N GLN A 228 -18.78 8.62 -0.74
CA GLN A 228 -17.46 8.09 -0.43
C GLN A 228 -17.55 6.89 0.53
N GLU A 229 -17.30 5.68 0.02
CA GLU A 229 -17.40 4.44 0.81
C GLU A 229 -16.48 4.38 2.04
N ARG A 230 -15.40 5.17 2.05
CA ARG A 230 -14.39 5.23 3.11
C ARG A 230 -14.73 6.23 4.21
N THR A 231 -15.77 7.04 4.05
CA THR A 231 -16.18 8.07 5.04
C THR A 231 -16.33 7.51 6.45
N PRO A 232 -17.02 6.38 6.70
CA PRO A 232 -17.37 6.03 8.08
C PRO A 232 -16.17 5.63 8.96
N ASP A 233 -15.11 5.08 8.37
CA ASP A 233 -13.93 4.60 9.12
C ASP A 233 -12.68 5.47 8.88
N TYR A 234 -12.44 5.90 7.64
CA TYR A 234 -11.19 6.56 7.23
C TYR A 234 -11.28 8.09 7.16
N GLN A 235 -12.34 8.70 7.69
CA GLN A 235 -12.53 10.17 7.68
C GLN A 235 -11.38 10.97 8.30
N HIS A 236 -10.63 10.38 9.24
CA HIS A 236 -9.49 11.02 9.89
C HIS A 236 -8.26 11.15 9.00
N PHE A 237 -8.20 10.40 7.88
CA PHE A 237 -7.17 10.55 6.85
C PHE A 237 -7.56 11.53 5.75
N ASN A 238 -8.68 12.25 5.89
CA ASN A 238 -9.14 13.15 4.86
C ASN A 238 -8.22 14.37 4.69
N LEU A 239 -7.89 14.64 3.43
CA LEU A 239 -7.04 15.72 2.96
C LEU A 239 -7.79 16.68 2.03
N HIS A 240 -9.06 16.41 1.73
CA HIS A 240 -9.89 17.24 0.88
C HIS A 240 -9.98 18.68 1.41
N GLY A 241 -9.78 19.65 0.51
CA GLY A 241 -9.86 21.08 0.81
C GLY A 241 -8.63 21.65 1.54
N LYS A 242 -7.58 20.85 1.77
CA LYS A 242 -6.30 21.34 2.28
C LYS A 242 -5.47 21.95 1.14
N ASP A 243 -4.65 22.94 1.47
CA ASP A 243 -3.70 23.56 0.53
C ASP A 243 -2.43 22.69 0.43
N ILE A 244 -2.54 21.61 -0.34
CA ILE A 244 -1.51 20.59 -0.54
C ILE A 244 -1.56 20.09 -1.99
N LEU A 245 -0.52 19.37 -2.43
CA LEU A 245 -0.56 18.78 -3.78
C LEU A 245 -1.75 17.83 -3.97
N PRO A 246 -2.44 17.92 -5.13
CA PRO A 246 -3.46 16.96 -5.53
C PRO A 246 -2.91 15.54 -5.68
N TYR A 247 -3.78 14.54 -5.50
CA TYR A 247 -3.45 13.12 -5.65
C TYR A 247 -2.68 12.79 -6.95
N ASP A 248 -3.19 13.23 -8.11
CA ASP A 248 -2.57 12.90 -9.40
C ASP A 248 -1.20 13.57 -9.59
N GLU A 249 -0.99 14.75 -9.00
CA GLU A 249 0.30 15.43 -9.02
C GLU A 249 1.31 14.70 -8.15
N LEU A 250 0.91 14.18 -6.97
CA LEU A 250 1.77 13.33 -6.14
C LEU A 250 2.19 12.04 -6.85
N ILE A 251 1.28 11.39 -7.58
CA ILE A 251 1.66 10.23 -8.40
C ILE A 251 2.68 10.65 -9.47
N GLY A 252 2.52 11.81 -10.09
CA GLY A 252 3.51 12.37 -11.03
C GLY A 252 4.87 12.65 -10.39
N VAL A 253 4.90 13.18 -9.17
CA VAL A 253 6.12 13.37 -8.37
C VAL A 253 6.84 12.03 -8.17
N PHE A 254 6.10 10.98 -7.83
CA PHE A 254 6.69 9.65 -7.65
C PHE A 254 7.28 9.11 -8.97
N GLU A 255 6.52 9.17 -10.06
CA GLU A 255 6.99 8.71 -11.38
C GLU A 255 8.25 9.46 -11.85
N ALA A 256 8.37 10.76 -11.57
CA ALA A 256 9.56 11.55 -11.90
C ALA A 256 10.82 11.06 -11.17
N ILE A 257 10.70 10.60 -9.92
CA ILE A 257 11.82 10.03 -9.15
C ILE A 257 12.24 8.68 -9.75
N LEU A 258 11.26 7.83 -10.07
CA LEU A 258 11.52 6.52 -10.70
C LEU A 258 12.29 6.68 -12.02
N GLU A 259 11.91 7.68 -12.81
CA GLU A 259 12.54 8.01 -14.09
C GLU A 259 13.95 8.59 -13.93
N ALA A 260 14.15 9.50 -12.97
CA ALA A 260 15.44 10.15 -12.73
C ALA A 260 16.51 9.20 -12.17
N HIS A 261 16.10 8.14 -11.46
CA HIS A 261 17.01 7.23 -10.76
C HIS A 261 16.82 5.75 -11.18
N PRO A 262 17.06 5.40 -12.46
CA PRO A 262 16.78 4.05 -12.97
C PRO A 262 17.69 2.95 -12.39
N ARG A 263 18.77 3.33 -11.68
CA ARG A 263 19.68 2.41 -10.98
C ARG A 263 19.32 2.20 -9.52
N THR A 264 18.38 2.97 -8.98
CA THR A 264 17.92 2.84 -7.59
C THR A 264 16.63 2.06 -7.58
N ASN A 265 16.56 1.01 -6.75
CA ASN A 265 15.32 0.27 -6.55
C ASN A 265 14.42 1.04 -5.58
N PHE A 266 13.16 1.24 -5.96
CA PHE A 266 12.16 1.86 -5.11
C PHE A 266 11.10 0.82 -4.72
N ILE A 267 10.74 0.80 -3.45
CA ILE A 267 9.64 -0.01 -2.93
C ILE A 267 8.51 0.97 -2.63
N ALA A 268 7.48 0.98 -3.47
CA ALA A 268 6.28 1.74 -3.18
C ALA A 268 5.39 0.91 -2.26
N CYS A 269 5.24 1.38 -1.02
CA CYS A 269 4.34 0.73 -0.10
C CYS A 269 2.89 0.90 -0.56
N HIS A 270 2.04 0.01 -0.06
CA HIS A 270 0.61 0.06 -0.29
C HIS A 270 0.21 0.09 -1.76
N MET A 271 0.88 -0.71 -2.59
CA MET A 271 0.67 -0.77 -4.03
C MET A 271 0.76 0.62 -4.70
N ALA A 272 1.72 1.44 -4.26
CA ALA A 272 1.93 2.83 -4.71
C ALA A 272 0.71 3.73 -4.56
N ASN A 273 -0.19 3.42 -3.61
CA ASN A 273 -1.50 4.05 -3.46
C ASN A 273 -2.40 4.00 -4.70
N LEU A 274 -2.10 3.11 -5.65
CA LEU A 274 -2.85 2.89 -6.89
C LEU A 274 -3.57 1.53 -6.90
N GLY A 275 -3.66 0.82 -5.78
CA GLY A 275 -4.28 -0.51 -5.70
C GLY A 275 -5.78 -0.51 -6.02
N ASN A 276 -6.46 0.62 -5.89
CA ASN A 276 -7.84 0.82 -6.34
C ASN A 276 -7.99 0.89 -7.89
N ASP A 277 -6.89 1.11 -8.63
CA ASP A 277 -6.82 1.13 -10.10
C ASP A 277 -5.62 0.31 -10.59
N LEU A 278 -5.78 -1.01 -10.57
CA LEU A 278 -4.76 -1.97 -11.02
C LEU A 278 -4.36 -1.79 -12.50
N THR A 279 -5.18 -1.14 -13.33
CA THR A 279 -4.83 -0.87 -14.73
C THR A 279 -3.78 0.24 -14.79
N ARG A 280 -4.01 1.35 -14.07
CA ARG A 280 -3.03 2.44 -13.95
C ARG A 280 -1.75 1.96 -13.29
N LEU A 281 -1.86 1.24 -12.17
CA LEU A 281 -0.69 0.69 -11.46
C LEU A 281 0.13 -0.24 -12.36
N GLY A 282 -0.54 -1.13 -13.11
CA GLY A 282 0.14 -2.01 -14.08
C GLY A 282 0.92 -1.22 -15.12
N GLY A 283 0.34 -0.13 -15.64
CA GLY A 283 1.02 0.79 -16.56
C GLY A 283 2.30 1.41 -15.98
N VAL A 284 2.26 1.86 -14.71
CA VAL A 284 3.44 2.39 -14.00
C VAL A 284 4.50 1.29 -13.85
N MET A 285 4.10 0.08 -13.44
CA MET A 285 5.01 -1.05 -13.32
C MET A 285 5.66 -1.43 -14.66
N GLU A 286 4.98 -1.34 -15.81
CA GLU A 286 5.62 -1.62 -17.10
C GLU A 286 6.64 -0.55 -17.50
N ARG A 287 6.41 0.72 -17.15
CA ARG A 287 7.32 1.83 -17.46
C ARG A 287 8.60 1.79 -16.63
N TYR A 288 8.50 1.44 -15.34
CA TYR A 288 9.60 1.57 -14.39
C TYR A 288 10.05 0.19 -13.86
N PRO A 289 11.11 -0.41 -14.44
CA PRO A 289 11.60 -1.73 -14.04
C PRO A 289 12.26 -1.74 -12.66
N ASN A 290 12.67 -0.56 -12.15
CA ASN A 290 13.22 -0.33 -10.82
C ASN A 290 12.16 -0.16 -9.73
N LEU A 291 10.87 -0.22 -10.08
CA LEU A 291 9.76 -0.19 -9.13
C LEU A 291 9.41 -1.60 -8.64
N TYR A 292 9.39 -1.73 -7.32
CA TYR A 292 8.81 -2.84 -6.57
C TYR A 292 7.64 -2.33 -5.72
N LEU A 293 6.72 -3.23 -5.39
CA LEU A 293 5.56 -2.93 -4.55
C LEU A 293 5.57 -3.83 -3.33
N ASP A 294 4.95 -3.37 -2.25
CA ASP A 294 4.37 -4.26 -1.26
C ASP A 294 2.84 -4.11 -1.23
N ILE A 295 2.19 -5.09 -0.61
CA ILE A 295 0.72 -5.13 -0.45
C ILE A 295 0.26 -4.58 0.91
N SER A 296 1.14 -3.91 1.64
CA SER A 296 0.92 -3.53 3.03
C SER A 296 -0.31 -2.61 3.19
N ALA A 297 -1.13 -2.88 4.20
CA ALA A 297 -2.47 -2.28 4.39
C ALA A 297 -3.41 -2.25 3.17
N ARG A 298 -3.20 -3.10 2.14
CA ARG A 298 -4.05 -3.17 0.95
C ARG A 298 -4.92 -4.43 0.91
N ASP A 299 -5.03 -5.12 2.05
CA ASP A 299 -5.93 -6.26 2.28
C ASP A 299 -7.35 -5.96 1.79
N TYR A 300 -7.86 -4.77 2.06
CA TYR A 300 -9.20 -4.36 1.63
C TYR A 300 -9.33 -4.16 0.12
N GLU A 301 -8.29 -3.77 -0.61
CA GLU A 301 -8.40 -3.57 -2.06
C GLU A 301 -8.31 -4.90 -2.79
N ILE A 302 -7.32 -5.70 -2.41
CA ILE A 302 -7.08 -6.99 -3.04
C ILE A 302 -8.18 -8.00 -2.65
N GLY A 303 -8.62 -7.99 -1.39
CA GLY A 303 -9.64 -8.90 -0.88
C GLY A 303 -11.04 -8.62 -1.40
N ARG A 304 -11.36 -7.37 -1.78
CA ARG A 304 -12.65 -7.02 -2.41
C ARG A 304 -12.68 -7.27 -3.91
N THR A 305 -11.52 -7.45 -4.55
CA THR A 305 -11.38 -7.64 -6.00
C THR A 305 -10.61 -8.91 -6.35
N PRO A 306 -10.94 -10.06 -5.76
CA PRO A 306 -10.06 -11.24 -5.71
C PRO A 306 -9.58 -11.71 -7.08
N ARG A 307 -10.45 -11.71 -8.10
CA ARG A 307 -10.09 -12.12 -9.47
C ARG A 307 -9.11 -11.17 -10.15
N ALA A 308 -9.33 -9.87 -10.01
CA ALA A 308 -8.45 -8.86 -10.61
C ALA A 308 -7.13 -8.77 -9.86
N ALA A 309 -7.19 -8.80 -8.53
CA ALA A 309 -6.03 -8.84 -7.65
C ALA A 309 -5.18 -10.08 -7.90
N PHE A 310 -5.78 -11.27 -7.99
CA PHE A 310 -5.08 -12.50 -8.34
C PHE A 310 -4.33 -12.37 -9.66
N ALA A 311 -5.01 -11.93 -10.73
CA ALA A 311 -4.39 -11.80 -12.05
C ALA A 311 -3.24 -10.78 -12.06
N PHE A 312 -3.41 -9.66 -11.36
CA PHE A 312 -2.38 -8.64 -11.21
C PHE A 312 -1.16 -9.17 -10.46
N ILE A 313 -1.41 -9.78 -9.29
CA ILE A 313 -0.38 -10.36 -8.44
C ILE A 313 0.36 -11.47 -9.18
N GLU A 314 -0.34 -12.35 -9.90
CA GLU A 314 0.28 -13.41 -10.69
C GLU A 314 1.19 -12.85 -11.79
N LYS A 315 0.75 -11.81 -12.51
CA LYS A 315 1.54 -11.15 -13.55
C LYS A 315 2.81 -10.52 -13.00
N TYR A 316 2.71 -9.81 -11.87
CA TYR A 316 3.82 -9.02 -11.29
C TYR A 316 4.49 -9.68 -10.09
N GLN A 317 4.25 -10.97 -9.82
CA GLN A 317 4.71 -11.69 -8.62
C GLN A 317 6.20 -11.57 -8.29
N LYS A 318 7.06 -11.25 -9.28
CA LYS A 318 8.51 -11.05 -9.12
C LYS A 318 8.92 -9.63 -8.74
N ARG A 319 7.95 -8.73 -8.56
CA ARG A 319 8.13 -7.31 -8.19
C ARG A 319 7.13 -6.87 -7.10
N ILE A 320 6.36 -7.81 -6.55
CA ILE A 320 5.45 -7.59 -5.42
C ILE A 320 5.97 -8.40 -4.23
N MET A 321 5.97 -7.77 -3.06
CA MET A 321 6.42 -8.32 -1.78
C MET A 321 5.28 -8.32 -0.76
N TYR A 322 5.40 -9.17 0.26
CA TYR A 322 4.55 -9.09 1.43
C TYR A 322 5.06 -8.01 2.38
N GLY A 323 4.18 -7.10 2.77
CA GLY A 323 4.37 -6.17 3.89
C GLY A 323 3.09 -6.09 4.68
N SER A 324 3.15 -5.90 5.99
CA SER A 324 1.96 -5.89 6.85
C SER A 324 1.35 -4.49 7.02
N ASP A 325 2.19 -3.47 7.13
CA ASP A 325 1.86 -2.10 7.59
C ASP A 325 1.30 -2.06 9.01
N MET A 326 1.67 -3.04 9.82
CA MET A 326 1.01 -3.31 11.09
C MET A 326 2.00 -3.54 12.22
N GLY A 327 1.43 -3.66 13.42
CA GLY A 327 2.14 -4.21 14.56
C GLY A 327 2.49 -5.69 14.39
N ARG A 328 2.94 -6.31 15.47
CA ARG A 328 3.46 -7.68 15.49
C ARG A 328 2.50 -8.70 16.11
N GLU A 329 1.20 -8.47 16.02
CA GLU A 329 0.21 -9.37 16.62
C GLU A 329 0.00 -10.64 15.77
N PRO A 330 -0.02 -11.85 16.36
CA PRO A 330 -0.22 -13.07 15.60
C PRO A 330 -1.52 -13.08 14.78
N LYS A 331 -2.61 -12.55 15.34
CA LYS A 331 -3.92 -12.51 14.68
C LYS A 331 -3.89 -11.74 13.36
N MET A 332 -3.12 -10.65 13.31
CA MET A 332 -2.95 -9.84 12.10
C MET A 332 -2.30 -10.65 10.98
N TYR A 333 -1.18 -11.33 11.26
CA TYR A 333 -0.51 -12.17 10.26
C TYR A 333 -1.40 -13.32 9.77
N ARG A 334 -2.14 -13.96 10.68
CA ARG A 334 -3.05 -15.06 10.34
C ARG A 334 -4.18 -14.61 9.40
N ALA A 335 -4.70 -13.39 9.56
CA ALA A 335 -5.68 -12.82 8.65
C ALA A 335 -5.09 -12.65 7.23
N TRP A 336 -3.83 -12.23 7.11
CA TRP A 336 -3.12 -12.20 5.83
C TRP A 336 -2.95 -13.58 5.21
N TRP A 337 -2.61 -14.60 6.00
CA TRP A 337 -2.50 -15.97 5.50
C TRP A 337 -3.84 -16.50 5.00
N GLN A 338 -4.92 -16.27 5.74
CA GLN A 338 -6.26 -16.59 5.27
C GLN A 338 -6.57 -15.92 3.93
N LEU A 339 -6.33 -14.60 3.82
CA LEU A 339 -6.57 -13.84 2.59
C LEU A 339 -5.73 -14.34 1.39
N LEU A 340 -4.46 -14.67 1.60
CA LEU A 340 -3.54 -14.98 0.50
C LEU A 340 -3.55 -16.47 0.10
N GLU A 341 -3.75 -17.38 1.04
CA GLU A 341 -3.55 -18.82 0.82
C GLU A 341 -4.84 -19.62 0.61
N THR A 342 -5.99 -19.09 1.01
CA THR A 342 -7.28 -19.81 0.93
C THR A 342 -8.17 -19.29 -0.19
N ASN A 343 -9.23 -20.05 -0.49
CA ASN A 343 -10.36 -19.58 -1.29
C ASN A 343 -11.56 -19.21 -0.41
N ASP A 344 -11.35 -18.93 0.89
CA ASP A 344 -12.42 -18.59 1.80
C ASP A 344 -13.20 -17.38 1.28
N GLU A 345 -14.53 -17.45 1.33
CA GLU A 345 -15.38 -16.34 0.92
C GLU A 345 -15.92 -15.62 2.15
N PHE A 346 -16.35 -14.35 2.00
CA PHE A 346 -16.91 -13.58 3.11
C PHE A 346 -16.03 -13.53 4.37
N ILE A 347 -14.70 -13.54 4.19
CA ILE A 347 -13.76 -13.29 5.28
C ILE A 347 -14.09 -11.92 5.88
N THR A 348 -14.13 -11.84 7.21
CA THR A 348 -14.39 -10.58 7.90
C THR A 348 -13.20 -9.65 7.68
N GLY A 349 -13.38 -8.64 6.83
CA GLY A 349 -12.39 -7.62 6.58
C GLY A 349 -12.43 -6.47 7.57
N ARG A 350 -11.65 -5.42 7.28
CA ARG A 350 -11.80 -4.12 7.93
C ARG A 350 -13.15 -3.52 7.57
N VAL A 351 -13.75 -2.85 8.55
CA VAL A 351 -15.10 -2.28 8.44
C VAL A 351 -16.11 -3.39 8.11
N TRP A 352 -17.19 -3.11 7.35
CA TRP A 352 -18.19 -4.11 6.95
C TRP A 352 -17.87 -4.78 5.61
N TRP A 353 -16.66 -4.59 5.06
CA TRP A 353 -16.33 -5.13 3.74
C TRP A 353 -16.00 -6.62 3.82
N PRO A 354 -16.73 -7.49 3.10
CA PRO A 354 -16.34 -8.88 2.97
C PRO A 354 -15.11 -8.98 2.08
N TYR A 355 -14.12 -9.75 2.53
CA TYR A 355 -12.97 -10.13 1.73
C TYR A 355 -13.16 -11.54 1.18
N TYR A 356 -12.42 -11.83 0.12
CA TYR A 356 -12.42 -13.12 -0.56
C TYR A 356 -10.97 -13.55 -0.72
N GLY A 357 -10.67 -14.76 -0.27
CA GLY A 357 -9.37 -15.39 -0.38
C GLY A 357 -8.91 -15.45 -1.83
N LEU A 358 -7.62 -15.22 -2.04
CA LEU A 358 -7.01 -15.19 -3.36
C LEU A 358 -6.56 -16.57 -3.87
N GLY A 359 -6.40 -17.54 -2.98
CA GLY A 359 -5.98 -18.90 -3.33
C GLY A 359 -4.66 -18.94 -4.10
N LEU A 360 -3.67 -18.13 -3.71
CA LEU A 360 -2.44 -17.97 -4.48
C LEU A 360 -1.68 -19.30 -4.61
N SER A 361 -1.18 -19.58 -5.82
CA SER A 361 -0.44 -20.82 -6.08
C SER A 361 0.87 -20.87 -5.27
N PRO A 362 1.41 -22.08 -4.99
CA PRO A 362 2.72 -22.24 -4.35
C PRO A 362 3.85 -21.44 -4.98
N LYS A 363 3.82 -21.25 -6.30
CA LYS A 363 4.81 -20.46 -7.04
C LYS A 363 4.69 -18.98 -6.70
N VAL A 364 3.46 -18.45 -6.70
CA VAL A 364 3.18 -17.04 -6.43
C VAL A 364 3.47 -16.71 -4.97
N LEU A 365 3.01 -17.54 -4.03
CA LEU A 365 3.27 -17.37 -2.59
C LEU A 365 4.77 -17.29 -2.30
N LYS A 366 5.58 -18.23 -2.81
CA LYS A 366 7.05 -18.20 -2.62
C LYS A 366 7.70 -16.92 -3.16
N ASN A 367 7.17 -16.35 -4.24
CA ASN A 367 7.73 -15.12 -4.80
C ASN A 367 7.42 -13.91 -3.91
N ILE A 368 6.16 -13.74 -3.52
CA ILE A 368 5.72 -12.59 -2.71
C ILE A 368 6.24 -12.69 -1.28
N TYR A 369 6.24 -13.89 -0.70
CA TYR A 369 6.68 -14.10 0.67
C TYR A 369 8.19 -13.97 0.82
N GLN A 370 8.98 -14.31 -0.19
CA GLN A 370 10.43 -14.36 0.01
C GLN A 370 11.23 -13.95 -1.22
N LYS A 371 11.06 -14.61 -2.37
CA LYS A 371 12.05 -14.50 -3.45
C LYS A 371 12.18 -13.09 -4.02
N THR A 372 11.10 -12.33 -4.08
CA THR A 372 11.14 -10.94 -4.55
C THR A 372 11.92 -10.07 -3.59
N ALA A 373 11.63 -10.16 -2.28
CA ALA A 373 12.37 -9.45 -1.24
C ALA A 373 13.85 -9.87 -1.22
N SER A 374 14.12 -11.18 -1.26
CA SER A 374 15.47 -11.73 -1.35
C SER A 374 16.28 -11.18 -2.53
N LYS A 375 15.66 -10.93 -3.68
CA LYS A 375 16.37 -10.31 -4.82
C LYS A 375 16.83 -8.88 -4.51
N VAL A 376 16.08 -8.16 -3.67
CA VAL A 376 16.38 -6.78 -3.26
C VAL A 376 17.33 -6.74 -2.07
N PHE A 377 17.27 -7.74 -1.17
CA PHE A 377 17.94 -7.72 0.13
C PHE A 377 19.05 -8.75 0.35
N ASP A 378 19.11 -9.87 -0.36
CA ASP A 378 20.07 -10.94 -0.06
C ASP A 378 21.48 -10.66 -0.62
N GLN A 379 21.73 -9.49 -1.21
CA GLN A 379 23.09 -9.10 -1.61
C GLN A 379 24.03 -8.85 -0.41
N TRP A 380 23.51 -8.95 0.81
CA TRP A 380 24.23 -8.78 2.07
C TRP A 380 24.10 -9.99 3.03
N ASP A 381 23.49 -11.09 2.57
CA ASP A 381 23.32 -12.35 3.33
C ASP A 381 24.57 -13.26 3.27
#